data_AF-A0A1G7IB40-F1
#
_entry.id   AF-A0A1G7IB40-F1
#
_cell.length_a   1.000
_cell.length_b   1.000
_cell.length_c   1.000
_cell.angle_alpha   90.00
_cell.angle_beta   90.00
_cell.angle_gamma   90.00
#
_symmetry.space_group_name_H-M   'P 1'
#
loop_
_entity.id
_entity.type
_entity.pdbx_description
1 polymer ?
#
loop_
_entity_poly.entity_id
_entity_poly.type
_entity_poly.pdbx_seq_one_letter_code
_entity_poly.pdbx_strand_id
1 'polypeptide(L)' 'MALLAVSMILMCINILLKKNGRFRSQHVGANKAMRDNKVGCVQSQDFQMRLDNPRAVKERL' A
#
# COMPACT_ATOMS: atom_id res chain seq x y z
N MET A 1 -25.96 0.44 -10.80
CA MET A 1 -26.24 -0.35 -9.58
C MET A 1 -25.84 -1.82 -9.69
N ALA A 2 -26.20 -2.54 -10.77
CA ALA A 2 -25.87 -3.97 -10.92
C ALA A 2 -24.36 -4.29 -10.83
N LEU A 3 -23.49 -3.50 -11.49
CA LEU A 3 -22.03 -3.71 -11.45
C LEU A 3 -21.44 -3.55 -10.03
N LEU A 4 -21.93 -2.56 -9.27
CA LEU A 4 -21.51 -2.35 -7.88
C LEU A 4 -21.92 -3.53 -7.00
N ALA A 5 -23.16 -4.01 -7.15
CA ALA A 5 -23.65 -5.17 -6.41
C ALA A 5 -22.82 -6.43 -6.68
N VAL A 6 -22.52 -6.72 -7.96
CA VAL A 6 -21.66 -7.84 -8.35
C VAL A 6 -20.25 -7.71 -7.74
N SER A 7 -19.66 -6.52 -7.75
CA SER A 7 -18.33 -6.29 -7.16
C SER A 7 -18.30 -6.55 -5.65
N MET A 8 -19.35 -6.15 -4.93
CA MET A 8 -19.47 -6.35 -3.49
C MET A 8 -19.63 -7.83 -3.14
N ILE A 9 -20.44 -8.57 -3.91
CA ILE A 9 -20.65 -10.02 -3.73
C ILE A 9 -19.33 -10.78 -3.91
N LEU A 10 -18.57 -10.47 -4.97
CA LEU A 10 -17.28 -11.11 -5.23
C LEU A 10 -16.25 -10.82 -4.13
N MET A 11 -16.25 -9.61 -3.57
CA MET A 11 -15.40 -9.26 -2.44
C MET A 11 -15.75 -10.09 -1.19
N CYS A 12 -17.04 -10.20 -0.85
CA CYS A 12 -17.53 -10.98 0.29
C CYS A 12 -17.16 -12.46 0.20
N ILE A 13 -17.29 -13.08 -0.98
CA ILE A 13 -16.90 -14.47 -1.21
C ILE A 13 -15.41 -14.68 -0.93
N ASN A 14 -14.55 -13.77 -1.38
CA ASN A 14 -13.10 -13.88 -1.18
C ASN A 14 -12.67 -13.71 0.29
N ILE A 15 -13.46 -13.02 1.11
CA ILE A 15 -13.17 -12.78 2.52
C ILE A 15 -13.77 -13.88 3.40
N LEU A 16 -15.03 -14.26 3.16
CA LEU A 16 -15.79 -15.18 4.02
C LEU A 16 -15.60 -16.66 3.65
N LEU A 17 -15.47 -16.99 2.37
CA LEU A 17 -15.45 -18.39 1.90
C LEU A 17 -14.04 -18.91 1.60
N LYS A 18 -13.09 -18.01 1.34
CA LYS A 18 -11.71 -18.40 0.99
C LYS A 18 -10.91 -18.66 2.27
N LYS A 19 -10.27 -19.84 2.38
CA LYS A 19 -9.38 -20.18 3.50
C LYS A 19 -8.21 -19.18 3.52
N ASN A 20 -8.10 -18.35 4.57
CA ASN A 20 -7.25 -17.15 4.69
C ASN A 20 -7.72 -15.90 3.91
N GLY A 21 -9.04 -15.71 3.76
CA GLY A 21 -9.65 -14.49 3.25
C GLY A 21 -9.33 -13.29 4.15
N ARG A 22 -8.24 -12.59 3.86
CA ARG A 22 -7.90 -11.31 4.47
C ARG A 22 -8.14 -10.21 3.46
N PHE A 23 -8.53 -9.04 3.93
CA PHE A 23 -8.40 -7.84 3.12
C PHE A 23 -6.94 -7.74 2.66
N ARG A 24 -6.73 -7.58 1.34
CA ARG A 24 -5.40 -7.26 0.85
C ARG A 24 -4.94 -6.02 1.61
N SER A 25 -3.75 -6.08 2.19
CA SER A 25 -3.18 -4.95 2.91
C SER A 25 -3.11 -3.75 1.96
N GLN A 26 -3.91 -2.71 2.24
CA GLN A 26 -3.85 -1.44 1.52
C GLN A 26 -2.60 -0.63 1.88
N HIS A 27 -1.84 -1.09 2.88
CA HIS A 27 -0.56 -0.50 3.23
C HIS A 27 0.46 -0.73 2.11
N VAL A 28 0.93 0.35 1.49
CA VAL A 28 1.87 0.34 0.36
C VAL A 28 3.09 -0.52 0.66
N GLY A 29 3.63 -0.44 1.87
CA GLY A 29 4.81 -1.22 2.29
C GLY A 29 4.57 -2.72 2.50
N ALA A 30 3.32 -3.16 2.70
CA ALA A 30 2.99 -4.57 2.90
C ALA A 30 2.63 -5.28 1.57
N ASN A 31 2.43 -4.52 0.49
CA ASN A 31 2.09 -5.09 -0.81
C ASN A 31 3.35 -5.54 -1.56
N LYS A 32 3.49 -6.86 -1.78
CA LYS A 32 4.61 -7.44 -2.54
C LYS A 32 4.79 -6.80 -3.92
N ALA A 33 3.70 -6.54 -4.64
CA ALA A 33 3.78 -5.94 -5.97
C ALA A 33 4.36 -4.51 -5.95
N MET A 34 4.07 -3.73 -4.90
CA MET A 34 4.63 -2.38 -4.77
C MET A 34 6.11 -2.42 -4.36
N ARG A 35 6.49 -3.39 -3.52
CA ARG A 35 7.89 -3.64 -3.14
C ARG A 35 8.73 -4.06 -4.35
N ASP A 36 8.21 -4.94 -5.19
CA ASP A 36 8.88 -5.39 -6.43
C ASP A 36 9.12 -4.21 -7.39
N ASN A 37 8.19 -3.24 -7.44
CA ASN A 37 8.30 -1.99 -8.20
C ASN A 37 9.09 -0.88 -7.49
N LYS A 38 9.73 -1.16 -6.35
CA LYS A 38 10.47 -0.18 -5.52
C LYS A 38 9.65 1.04 -5.07
N VAL A 39 8.32 0.92 -4.99
CA VAL A 39 7.44 2.00 -4.55
C VAL A 39 7.18 1.85 -3.04
N GLY A 40 7.78 2.76 -2.25
CA GLY A 40 7.59 2.85 -0.80
C GLY A 40 6.47 3.81 -0.37
N CYS A 41 6.30 4.04 0.93
CA CYS A 41 5.42 5.10 1.43
C CYS A 41 5.97 6.46 0.97
N VAL A 42 5.09 7.36 0.52
CA VAL A 42 5.48 8.70 0.05
C VAL A 42 6.28 9.44 1.12
N GLN A 43 5.85 9.38 2.39
CA GLN A 43 6.56 10.04 3.49
C GLN A 43 7.97 9.48 3.69
N SER A 44 8.14 8.15 3.62
CA SER A 44 9.47 7.53 3.75
C SER A 44 10.39 7.81 2.56
N GLN A 45 9.83 7.94 1.35
CA GLN A 45 10.59 8.27 0.15
C GLN A 45 10.99 9.74 0.16
N ASP A 46 10.06 10.63 0.51
CA ASP A 46 10.29 12.07 0.65
C ASP A 46 11.37 12.35 1.71
N PHE A 47 11.31 11.67 2.85
CA PHE A 47 12.33 11.75 3.89
C PHE A 47 13.72 11.30 3.41
N GLN A 48 13.81 10.15 2.74
CA GLN A 48 15.10 9.68 2.16
C GLN A 48 15.66 10.67 1.14
N MET A 49 14.81 11.23 0.29
CA MET A 49 15.23 12.19 -0.73
C MET A 49 15.72 13.52 -0.12
N ARG A 50 15.16 13.93 1.03
CA ARG A 50 15.65 15.07 1.80
C ARG A 50 17.03 14.82 2.41
N LEU A 51 17.28 13.60 2.90
CA LEU A 51 18.57 13.21 3.47
C LEU A 51 19.69 13.09 2.42
N ASP A 52 19.38 12.60 1.23
CA ASP A 52 20.36 12.41 0.15
C ASP A 52 20.83 13.75 -0.48
N ASN A 53 20.13 14.85 -0.21
CA ASN A 53 20.47 16.16 -0.74
C ASN A 53 21.77 16.69 -0.09
N PRO A 54 22.81 17.10 -0.85
CA PRO A 54 24.04 17.68 -0.30
C PRO A 54 23.81 19.01 0.46
N ARG A 55 22.65 19.65 0.26
CA ARG A 55 22.22 20.86 0.98
C ARG A 55 21.17 20.56 2.06
N ALA A 56 21.08 19.32 2.53
CA ALA A 56 20.14 18.93 3.56
C ALA A 56 20.34 19.75 4.84
N VAL A 57 19.25 20.29 5.38
CA VAL A 57 19.23 20.93 6.70
C VAL A 57 19.15 19.82 7.75
N LYS A 58 19.73 20.01 8.94
CA LYS A 58 19.52 19.10 10.08
C LYS A 58 18.05 19.16 10.51
N GLU A 59 17.23 18.29 9.93
CA GLU A 59 15.86 18.05 10.36
C GLU A 59 15.87 17.41 11.77
N ARG A 60 14.89 17.76 12.61
CA ARG A 60 14.78 17.20 13.96
C ARG A 60 14.18 15.79 13.84
N LEU A 61 15.03 14.77 14.03
CA LEU A 61 14.66 13.35 14.08
C LEU A 61 14.01 12.99 15.42
#